data_AF-A0AAU6GJG9-F1
#
_entry.id   AF-A0AAU6GJG9-F1
#
_cell.length_a   1.000
_cell.length_b   1.000
_cell.length_c   1.000
_cell.angle_alpha   90.00
_cell.angle_beta   90.00
_cell.angle_gamma   90.00
#
_symmetry.space_group_name_H-M   'P 1'
#
loop_
_entity.id
_entity.type
_entity.pdbx_description
1 polymer ?
#
loop_
_entity_poly.entity_id
_entity_poly.type
_entity_poly.pdbx_seq_one_letter_code
_entity_poly.pdbx_strand_id
1 'polypeptide(L)'
;MLRGFGSQSYVDVVRDRVAADPREAVLLVVGDFDCSGEDVERDWTARTACWSHTDRVLLPYDQVVHGYELPATEGKRGDPRWPAFARRYGFDIEHPVQWERLRSA
;
A
#
# COMPACT_ATOMS: atom_id res chain seq x y z
N MET A 1 2.48 -12.50 -3.25
CA MET A 1 2.59 -11.65 -2.04
C MET A 1 3.89 -10.88 -2.14
N LEU A 2 3.85 -9.56 -1.95
CA LEU A 2 5.03 -8.70 -1.99
C LEU A 2 5.69 -8.64 -0.60
N ARG A 3 7.02 -8.44 -0.58
CA ARG A 3 7.82 -8.20 0.64
C ARG A 3 8.57 -6.87 0.51
N GLY A 4 7.84 -5.81 0.16
CA GLY A 4 8.37 -4.54 -0.33
C GLY A 4 8.20 -4.42 -1.84
N PHE A 5 9.05 -3.63 -2.51
CA PHE A 5 9.01 -3.45 -3.96
C PHE A 5 9.22 -4.77 -4.71
N GLY A 6 8.36 -5.06 -5.68
CA GLY A 6 8.48 -6.28 -6.49
C GLY A 6 9.70 -6.25 -7.43
N SER A 7 10.35 -7.38 -7.70
CA SER A 7 11.35 -7.44 -8.76
C SER A 7 10.69 -7.26 -10.13
N GLN A 8 11.44 -6.78 -11.13
CA GLN A 8 10.91 -6.68 -12.50
C GLN A 8 10.51 -8.05 -13.06
N SER A 9 11.30 -9.09 -12.78
CA SER A 9 10.96 -10.47 -13.16
C SER A 9 9.60 -10.92 -12.61
N TYR A 10 9.24 -10.50 -11.40
CA TYR A 10 7.94 -10.84 -10.83
C TYR A 10 6.80 -10.02 -11.42
N VAL A 11 7.06 -8.74 -11.76
CA VAL A 11 6.11 -7.93 -12.54
C VAL A 11 5.78 -8.62 -13.87
N ASP A 12 6.80 -9.08 -14.59
CA ASP A 12 6.62 -9.72 -15.90
C ASP A 12 5.79 -11.01 -15.79
N VAL A 13 6.09 -11.87 -14.80
CA VAL A 13 5.31 -13.08 -14.50
C VAL A 13 3.83 -12.76 -14.25
N VAL A 14 3.54 -11.69 -13.50
CA VAL A 14 2.18 -11.30 -13.18
C VAL A 14 1.45 -10.76 -14.42
N ARG A 15 2.13 -9.94 -15.23
CA ARG A 15 1.58 -9.42 -16.49
C ARG A 15 1.23 -10.54 -17.46
N ASP A 16 2.13 -11.50 -17.65
CA ASP A 16 1.92 -12.65 -18.53
C ASP A 16 0.74 -13.50 -18.07
N ARG A 17 0.63 -13.71 -16.75
CA ARG A 17 -0.46 -14.49 -16.17
C ARG A 17 -1.81 -13.79 -16.31
N VAL A 18 -1.87 -12.47 -16.10
CA VAL A 18 -3.10 -11.70 -16.27
C VAL A 18 -3.52 -11.66 -17.74
N ALA A 19 -2.57 -11.46 -18.67
CA ALA A 19 -2.85 -11.44 -20.10
C ALA A 19 -3.37 -12.78 -20.65
N ALA A 20 -2.98 -13.91 -20.02
CA ALA A 20 -3.42 -15.25 -20.42
C ALA A 20 -4.81 -15.63 -19.90
N ASP A 21 -5.39 -14.88 -18.96
CA ASP A 21 -6.70 -15.16 -18.37
C ASP A 21 -7.74 -14.18 -18.93
N PRO A 22 -8.86 -14.65 -19.52
CA PRO A 22 -9.87 -13.76 -20.09
C PRO A 22 -10.72 -13.03 -19.04
N ARG A 23 -10.59 -13.37 -17.75
CA ARG A 23 -11.32 -12.71 -16.66
C ARG A 23 -10.67 -11.40 -16.28
N GLU A 24 -11.49 -10.45 -15.84
CA GLU A 24 -11.00 -9.21 -15.27
C GLU A 24 -10.11 -9.48 -14.05
N ALA A 25 -8.95 -8.82 -14.03
CA ALA A 25 -7.98 -8.96 -12.94
C ALA A 25 -8.12 -7.79 -11.97
N VAL A 26 -8.38 -8.09 -10.71
CA VAL A 26 -8.47 -7.10 -9.62
C VAL A 26 -7.26 -7.27 -8.70
N LEU A 27 -6.64 -6.15 -8.32
CA LEU A 27 -5.58 -6.13 -7.31
C LEU A 27 -6.18 -5.84 -5.95
N LEU A 28 -6.11 -6.80 -5.03
CA LEU A 28 -6.42 -6.56 -3.62
C LEU A 28 -5.16 -6.15 -2.87
N VAL A 29 -5.19 -4.97 -2.25
CA VAL A 29 -4.09 -4.44 -1.44
C VAL A 29 -4.37 -4.71 0.03
N VAL A 30 -3.47 -5.49 0.63
CA VAL A 30 -3.46 -5.86 2.04
C VAL A 30 -2.08 -5.51 2.59
N GLY A 31 -1.97 -4.38 3.27
CA GLY A 31 -0.68 -3.85 3.70
C GLY A 31 -0.82 -2.86 4.85
N ASP A 32 0.31 -2.39 5.32
CA ASP A 32 0.39 -1.34 6.33
C ASP A 32 -0.16 -0.02 5.74
N PHE A 33 -0.71 0.82 6.61
CA PHE A 33 -1.08 2.19 6.26
C PHE A 33 0.01 3.14 6.73
N ASP A 34 0.96 3.37 5.83
CA ASP A 34 2.11 4.22 6.01
C ASP A 34 2.61 4.73 4.65
N CYS A 35 3.56 5.67 4.68
CA CYS A 35 4.12 6.24 3.45
C CYS A 35 4.86 5.20 2.59
N SER A 36 5.39 4.13 3.18
CA SER A 36 6.12 3.11 2.44
C SER A 36 5.21 2.10 1.76
N GLY A 37 4.14 1.67 2.43
CA GLY A 37 3.11 0.78 1.90
C GLY A 37 2.36 1.41 0.73
N GLU A 38 2.03 2.70 0.82
CA GLU A 38 1.42 3.43 -0.32
C GLU A 38 2.38 3.50 -1.52
N ASP A 39 3.67 3.70 -1.28
CA ASP A 39 4.67 3.80 -2.34
C ASP A 39 4.90 2.46 -3.06
N VAL A 40 4.92 1.36 -2.29
CA VAL A 40 4.95 -0.01 -2.84
C VAL A 40 3.71 -0.31 -3.67
N GLU A 41 2.53 0.06 -3.19
CA GLU A 41 1.27 -0.11 -3.93
C GLU A 41 1.28 0.67 -5.25
N ARG A 42 1.71 1.94 -5.20
CA ARG A 42 1.81 2.82 -6.36
C ARG A 42 2.78 2.26 -7.40
N ASP A 43 4.00 1.90 -6.98
CA ASP A 43 5.02 1.33 -7.87
C ASP A 43 4.53 0.02 -8.51
N TRP A 44 3.96 -0.86 -7.71
CA TRP A 44 3.47 -2.16 -8.19
C TRP A 44 2.38 -1.98 -9.23
N THR A 45 1.37 -1.14 -8.94
CA THR A 45 0.27 -0.84 -9.85
C THR A 45 0.78 -0.24 -11.15
N ALA A 46 1.72 0.72 -11.08
CA ALA A 46 2.29 1.37 -12.24
C ALA A 46 3.10 0.41 -13.13
N ARG A 47 3.92 -0.47 -12.54
CA ARG A 47 4.77 -1.39 -13.32
C ARG A 47 4.01 -2.59 -13.88
N THR A 48 2.97 -3.05 -13.19
CA THR A 48 2.14 -4.16 -13.69
C THR A 48 1.12 -3.67 -14.72
N ALA A 49 0.46 -2.53 -14.48
CA ALA A 49 -0.44 -1.86 -15.42
C ALA A 49 -1.48 -2.78 -16.09
N CYS A 50 -1.91 -3.84 -15.40
CA CYS A 50 -2.75 -4.91 -15.94
C CYS A 50 -4.04 -5.14 -15.13
N TRP A 51 -4.28 -4.33 -14.11
CA TRP A 51 -5.45 -4.47 -13.23
C TRP A 51 -6.62 -3.63 -13.77
N SER A 52 -7.80 -4.25 -13.82
CA SER A 52 -9.05 -3.55 -14.12
C SER A 52 -9.42 -2.58 -12.98
N HIS A 53 -9.14 -2.98 -11.74
CA HIS A 53 -9.32 -2.15 -10.56
C HIS A 53 -8.35 -2.57 -9.43
N THR A 54 -8.08 -1.64 -8.51
CA THR A 54 -7.26 -1.85 -7.32
C THR A 54 -8.06 -1.47 -6.07
N ASP A 55 -8.23 -2.43 -5.16
CA ASP A 55 -8.99 -2.27 -3.92
C ASP A 55 -8.08 -2.43 -2.70
N ARG A 56 -7.95 -1.39 -1.87
CA ARG A 56 -7.32 -1.50 -0.54
C ARG A 56 -8.35 -1.97 0.48
N VAL A 57 -8.22 -3.24 0.89
CA VAL A 57 -9.20 -3.90 1.76
C VAL A 57 -8.81 -3.90 3.23
N LEU A 58 -7.52 -3.73 3.54
CA LEU A 58 -7.02 -3.70 4.92
C LEU A 58 -6.34 -2.36 5.19
N LEU A 59 -6.67 -1.78 6.36
CA LEU A 59 -6.22 -0.45 6.79
C LEU A 59 -6.42 0.65 5.72
N PRO A 60 -7.59 0.77 5.07
CA PRO A 60 -7.92 2.00 4.35
C PRO A 60 -8.02 3.17 5.34
N TYR A 61 -7.66 4.37 4.88
CA TYR A 61 -7.62 5.58 5.71
C TYR A 61 -8.89 5.78 6.57
N ASP A 62 -10.06 5.64 5.96
CA ASP A 62 -11.34 5.82 6.66
C ASP A 62 -11.54 4.79 7.79
N GLN A 63 -11.11 3.54 7.62
CA GLN A 63 -11.18 2.55 8.71
C GLN A 63 -10.21 2.91 9.84
N VAL A 64 -8.99 3.31 9.47
CA VAL A 64 -7.93 3.61 10.43
C VAL A 64 -8.27 4.83 11.28
N VAL A 65 -8.69 5.92 10.64
CA VAL A 65 -8.84 7.24 11.28
C VAL A 65 -10.26 7.50 11.76
N HIS A 66 -11.29 7.01 11.05
CA HIS A 66 -12.68 7.38 11.33
C HIS A 66 -13.54 6.21 11.85
N GLY A 67 -13.36 5.02 11.32
CA GLY A 67 -14.23 3.87 11.61
C GLY A 67 -13.87 3.14 12.90
N TYR A 68 -12.58 2.88 13.11
CA TYR A 68 -12.09 2.07 14.23
C TYR A 68 -11.12 2.81 15.16
N GLU A 69 -10.74 4.04 14.82
CA GLU A 69 -9.80 4.87 15.60
C GLU A 69 -8.56 4.06 16.04
N LEU A 70 -7.98 3.33 15.09
CA LEU A 70 -6.91 2.39 15.40
C LEU A 70 -5.70 3.15 15.97
N PRO A 71 -5.04 2.62 17.00
CA PRO A 71 -3.86 3.27 17.57
C PRO A 71 -2.73 3.28 16.53
N ALA A 72 -2.18 4.46 16.29
CA ALA A 72 -0.98 4.63 15.48
C ALA A 72 0.26 4.30 16.31
N THR A 73 1.32 3.82 15.64
CA THR A 73 2.66 3.76 16.21
C THR A 73 3.56 4.84 15.60
N GLU A 74 4.68 5.13 16.25
CA GLU A 74 5.66 6.08 15.71
C GLU A 74 6.22 5.53 14.38
N GLY A 75 6.13 6.35 13.34
CA GLY A 75 6.66 6.07 12.02
C GLY A 75 8.17 6.31 11.94
N LYS A 76 8.77 5.94 10.81
CA LYS A 76 10.21 6.12 10.58
C LYS A 76 10.58 7.60 10.48
N ARG A 77 11.40 8.09 11.41
CA ARG A 77 11.97 9.44 11.36
C ARG A 77 12.85 9.62 10.12
N GLY A 78 12.66 10.77 9.45
CA GLY A 78 13.44 11.15 8.27
C GLY A 78 13.09 10.38 6.99
N ASP A 79 11.97 9.65 6.93
CA ASP A 79 11.50 9.09 5.66
C ASP A 79 11.16 10.22 4.69
N PRO A 80 11.83 10.33 3.51
CA PRO A 80 11.61 11.43 2.58
C PRO A 80 10.20 11.45 1.99
N ARG A 81 9.44 10.35 2.11
CA ARG A 81 8.06 10.23 1.61
C ARG A 81 7.04 10.75 2.63
N TRP A 82 7.40 10.82 3.90
CA TRP A 82 6.50 11.23 4.99
C TRP A 82 5.85 12.60 4.75
N PRO A 83 6.58 13.68 4.38
CA PRO A 83 5.95 15.00 4.24
C PRO A 83 4.82 15.04 3.20
N ALA A 84 4.95 14.28 2.11
CA ALA A 84 3.90 14.21 1.09
C ALA A 84 2.69 13.38 1.57
N PHE A 85 2.96 12.27 2.27
CA PHE A 85 1.93 11.42 2.86
C PHE A 85 1.14 12.16 3.96
N ALA A 86 1.85 12.81 4.89
CA ALA A 86 1.26 13.59 5.97
C ALA A 86 0.31 14.68 5.45
N ARG A 87 0.72 15.44 4.43
CA ARG A 87 -0.13 16.46 3.79
C ARG A 87 -1.39 15.87 3.16
N ARG A 88 -1.31 14.67 2.56
CA ARG A 88 -2.46 14.04 1.90
C ARG A 88 -3.54 13.64 2.89
N TYR A 89 -3.14 13.16 4.06
CA TYR A 89 -4.04 12.61 5.07
C TYR A 89 -4.26 13.52 6.29
N GLY A 90 -3.67 14.73 6.28
CA GLY A 90 -3.83 15.72 7.35
C GLY A 90 -3.07 15.41 8.64
N PHE A 91 -1.96 14.66 8.57
CA PHE A 91 -1.13 14.33 9.73
C PHE A 91 -0.08 15.41 10.02
N ASP A 92 0.46 15.40 11.24
CA ASP A 92 1.55 16.28 11.65
C ASP A 92 2.87 15.89 10.95
N ILE A 93 3.41 16.80 10.15
CA ILE A 93 4.64 16.57 9.39
C ILE A 93 5.85 16.28 10.31
N GLU A 94 5.87 16.81 11.52
CA GLU A 94 6.99 16.64 12.45
C GLU A 94 6.94 15.31 13.23
N HIS A 95 5.78 14.64 13.22
CA HIS A 95 5.54 13.41 13.97
C HIS A 95 5.06 12.28 13.04
N PRO A 96 5.99 11.56 12.40
CA PRO A 96 5.67 10.39 11.60
C PRO A 96 4.84 9.36 12.36
N VAL A 97 3.79 8.86 11.71
CA VAL A 97 2.94 7.78 12.24
C VAL A 97 2.75 6.68 11.21
N GLN A 98 2.46 5.48 11.69
CA GLN A 98 2.16 4.31 10.88
C GLN A 98 1.13 3.41 11.55
N TRP A 99 0.41 2.62 10.74
CA TRP A 99 -0.47 1.56 11.21
C TRP A 99 -0.08 0.25 10.56
N GLU A 100 0.30 -0.71 11.38
CA GLU A 100 0.76 -2.02 10.91
C GLU A 100 -0.40 -3.01 10.84
N ARG A 101 -0.40 -3.85 9.80
CA ARG A 101 -1.21 -5.06 9.79
C ARG A 101 -0.67 -6.01 10.86
N LEU A 102 -1.56 -6.58 11.67
CA LEU A 102 -1.18 -7.62 12.63
C LEU A 102 -0.45 -8.75 11.89
N ARG A 103 0.79 -9.04 12.31
CA ARG A 103 1.50 -10.22 11.86
C ARG A 103 0.85 -11.41 12.55
N SER A 104 0.30 -12.36 11.78
CA SER A 104 -0.05 -13.67 12.33
C SER A 104 1.21 -14.26 12.97
N ALA A 105 1.13 -14.61 14.26
CA ALA A 105 2.19 -15.28 14.99
C ALA A 105 2.46 -16.68 14.44
#